data_AF-A0A7V3HVY4-F1
#
_entry.id   AF-A0A7V3HVY4-F1
#
_cell.length_a   1.000
_cell.length_b   1.000
_cell.length_c   1.000
_cell.angle_alpha   90.00
_cell.angle_beta   90.00
_cell.angle_gamma   90.00
#
_symmetry.space_group_name_H-M   'P 1'
#
loop_
_entity.id
_entity.type
_entity.pdbx_description
1 polymer ?
#
loop_
_entity_poly.entity_id
_entity_poly.type
_entity_poly.pdbx_seq_one_letter_code
_entity_poly.pdbx_strand_id
1 'polypeptide(L)'
;FNFNIVKYRNGLEDELPKKALVFDGYFVHFERMFKTEDEKLLIKCAFGSFDRPEHKYILLDKTSCRYFVSSPVKTTVNYEAHKKIMELLNV
;
A
#
# COMPACT_ATOMS: atom_id res chain seq x y z
N PHE A 1 1.84 -4.98 10.48
CA PHE A 1 1.44 -3.87 9.60
C PHE A 1 2.33 -2.66 9.86
N ASN A 2 3.65 -2.83 9.72
CA ASN A 2 4.65 -1.77 9.85
C ASN A 2 5.45 -1.77 8.55
N PHE A 3 5.63 -0.61 7.94
CA PHE A 3 6.34 -0.45 6.67
C PHE A 3 7.86 -0.29 6.82
N ASN A 4 8.39 -0.39 8.04
CA ASN A 4 9.80 -0.38 8.36
C ASN A 4 10.53 0.85 7.79
N ILE A 5 11.31 0.66 6.72
CA ILE A 5 12.17 1.69 6.11
C ILE A 5 11.54 2.38 4.90
N VAL A 6 10.35 1.96 4.46
CA VAL A 6 9.67 2.55 3.29
C VAL A 6 9.38 4.03 3.55
N LYS A 7 9.78 4.86 2.60
CA LYS A 7 9.60 6.31 2.60
C LYS A 7 9.20 6.76 1.20
N TYR A 8 8.60 7.93 1.11
CA TYR A 8 8.31 8.53 -0.19
C TYR A 8 9.61 8.86 -0.93
N ARG A 9 9.63 8.54 -2.22
CA ARG A 9 10.64 9.00 -3.18
C ARG A 9 9.93 9.58 -4.40
N ASN A 10 10.52 10.63 -4.97
CA ASN A 10 9.92 11.30 -6.12
C ASN A 10 9.78 10.32 -7.30
N GLY A 11 8.60 10.28 -7.92
CA GLY A 11 8.29 9.39 -9.05
C GLY A 11 7.83 7.97 -8.65
N LEU A 12 7.72 7.65 -7.35
CA LEU A 12 7.22 6.34 -6.90
C LEU A 12 5.86 6.00 -7.51
N GLU A 13 4.98 7.00 -7.62
CA GLU A 13 3.64 6.87 -8.21
C GLU A 13 3.64 6.31 -9.64
N ASP A 14 4.68 6.59 -10.42
CA ASP A 14 4.78 6.19 -11.83
C ASP A 14 5.27 4.74 -11.99
N GLU A 15 5.93 4.20 -10.97
CA GLU A 15 6.50 2.85 -10.95
C GLU A 15 5.54 1.80 -10.40
N LEU A 16 4.52 2.25 -9.66
CA LEU A 16 3.55 1.35 -9.06
C LEU A 16 2.65 0.69 -10.11
N PRO A 17 2.31 -0.61 -9.96
CA PRO A 17 1.42 -1.31 -10.87
C PRO A 17 0.06 -0.62 -11.01
N LYS A 18 -0.34 -0.32 -12.25
CA LYS A 18 -1.64 0.31 -12.58
C LYS A 18 -2.81 -0.68 -12.56
N LYS A 19 -2.53 -1.98 -12.62
CA LYS A 19 -3.53 -3.05 -12.55
C LYS A 19 -3.38 -3.80 -11.24
N ALA A 20 -4.48 -4.42 -10.79
CA ALA A 20 -4.43 -5.34 -9.66
C ALA A 20 -3.45 -6.49 -9.93
N LEU A 21 -2.61 -6.78 -8.94
CA LEU A 21 -1.78 -7.97 -8.90
C LEU A 21 -2.53 -9.05 -8.11
N VAL A 22 -2.70 -10.21 -8.74
CA VAL A 22 -3.44 -11.35 -8.20
C VAL A 22 -2.44 -12.42 -7.80
N PHE A 23 -2.59 -12.93 -6.58
CA PHE A 23 -1.74 -13.97 -5.99
C PHE A 23 -2.64 -15.11 -5.48
N ASP A 24 -2.01 -16.16 -4.98
CA ASP A 24 -2.74 -17.26 -4.36
C ASP A 24 -3.44 -16.79 -3.07
N GLY A 25 -4.77 -16.77 -3.09
CA GLY A 25 -5.62 -16.38 -1.95
C GLY A 25 -5.73 -14.88 -1.66
N TYR A 26 -5.05 -13.98 -2.38
CA TYR A 26 -5.17 -12.53 -2.18
C TYR A 26 -4.81 -11.69 -3.41
N PHE A 27 -5.07 -10.39 -3.32
CA PHE A 27 -4.64 -9.42 -4.33
C PHE A 27 -4.11 -8.13 -3.70
N VAL A 28 -3.47 -7.31 -4.53
CA VAL A 28 -3.06 -5.93 -4.21
C VAL A 28 -3.39 -5.03 -5.40
N HIS A 29 -4.04 -3.91 -5.15
CA HIS A 29 -4.41 -2.94 -6.18
C HIS A 29 -4.25 -1.51 -5.66
N PHE A 30 -3.32 -0.76 -6.25
CA PHE A 30 -3.16 0.67 -6.00
C PHE A 30 -4.16 1.46 -6.85
N GLU A 31 -5.32 1.77 -6.27
CA GLU A 31 -6.47 2.29 -7.01
C GLU A 31 -6.31 3.77 -7.39
N ARG A 32 -5.84 4.59 -6.44
CA ARG A 32 -5.69 6.04 -6.61
C ARG A 32 -4.50 6.53 -5.79
N MET A 33 -3.85 7.56 -6.31
CA MET A 33 -2.70 8.19 -5.68
C MET A 33 -2.93 9.70 -5.65
N PHE A 34 -2.68 10.32 -4.50
CA PHE A 34 -2.83 11.75 -4.28
C PHE A 34 -1.49 12.29 -3.78
N LYS A 35 -0.85 13.12 -4.61
CA LYS A 35 0.42 13.78 -4.28
C LYS A 35 0.14 15.19 -3.79
N THR A 36 0.85 15.62 -2.74
CA THR A 36 0.86 17.01 -2.28
C THR A 36 2.16 17.68 -2.68
N GLU A 37 2.18 19.02 -2.66
CA GLU A 37 3.40 19.81 -2.91
C GLU A 37 4.52 19.50 -1.90
N ASP A 38 4.18 19.15 -0.66
CA ASP A 38 5.12 18.79 0.42
C ASP A 38 5.79 17.40 0.30
N GLU A 39 5.85 16.82 -0.91
CA GLU A 39 6.39 15.47 -1.13
C GLU A 39 5.76 14.39 -0.23
N LYS A 40 4.43 14.46 -0.10
CA LYS A 40 3.62 13.41 0.53
C LYS A 40 2.78 12.72 -0.52
N LEU A 41 2.63 11.41 -0.36
CA LEU A 41 1.82 10.57 -1.21
C LEU A 41 0.80 9.82 -0.36
N LEU A 42 -0.48 10.00 -0.67
CA LEU A 42 -1.56 9.20 -0.13
C LEU A 42 -2.04 8.22 -1.20
N ILE A 43 -1.98 6.93 -0.90
CA ILE A 43 -2.38 5.87 -1.83
C ILE A 43 -3.63 5.18 -1.30
N LYS A 44 -4.70 5.14 -2.09
CA LYS A 44 -5.83 4.25 -1.86
C LYS A 44 -5.47 2.87 -2.38
N CYS A 45 -5.39 1.89 -1.49
CA CYS A 45 -5.00 0.52 -1.81
C CYS A 45 -6.12 -0.44 -1.41
N ALA A 46 -6.58 -1.23 -2.38
CA ALA A 46 -7.42 -2.40 -2.13
C ALA A 46 -6.53 -3.65 -2.05
N PHE A 47 -6.71 -4.49 -1.04
CA PHE A 47 -5.92 -5.71 -0.89
C PHE A 47 -6.58 -6.71 0.05
N GLY A 48 -5.99 -7.90 0.16
CA GLY A 48 -6.44 -8.96 1.06
C GLY A 48 -7.20 -10.06 0.32
N SER A 49 -8.01 -10.82 1.05
CA SER A 49 -8.75 -11.96 0.49
C SER A 49 -9.80 -11.53 -0.55
N PHE A 50 -10.11 -12.40 -1.50
CA PHE A 50 -11.17 -12.16 -2.49
C PHE A 50 -12.57 -12.11 -1.86
N ASP A 51 -12.80 -12.90 -0.81
CA ASP A 51 -14.09 -12.94 -0.11
C ASP A 51 -14.33 -11.72 0.77
N ARG A 52 -13.26 -11.15 1.33
CA ARG A 52 -13.27 -9.99 2.24
C ARG A 52 -12.10 -9.06 1.93
N PRO A 53 -12.18 -8.26 0.86
CA PRO A 53 -11.16 -7.27 0.55
C PRO A 53 -11.19 -6.11 1.56
N GLU A 54 -10.03 -5.51 1.82
CA GLU A 54 -9.92 -4.26 2.56
C GLU A 54 -9.53 -3.11 1.64
N HIS A 55 -10.10 -1.94 1.90
CA HIS A 55 -9.68 -0.67 1.30
C HIS A 55 -9.06 0.19 2.37
N LYS A 56 -7.75 0.47 2.24
CA LYS A 56 -7.03 1.35 3.16
C LYS A 56 -6.32 2.46 2.42
N TYR A 57 -5.98 3.49 3.17
CA TYR A 57 -5.09 4.53 2.72
C TYR A 57 -3.71 4.30 3.30
N ILE A 58 -2.67 4.45 2.48
CA ILE A 58 -1.27 4.41 2.88
C ILE A 58 -0.72 5.81 2.68
N LEU A 59 -0.23 6.42 3.74
CA LEU A 59 0.41 7.73 3.71
C LEU A 59 1.92 7.54 3.76
N LEU A 60 2.61 8.09 2.78
CA LEU A 60 4.06 8.14 2.67
C LEU A 60 4.53 9.59 2.69
N ASP A 61 5.61 9.84 3.42
CA ASP A 61 6.38 11.08 3.37
C ASP A 61 7.88 10.75 3.42
N LYS A 62 8.75 11.77 3.43
CA LYS A 62 10.22 11.59 3.48
C LYS A 62 10.73 10.81 4.69
N THR A 63 9.92 10.69 5.74
CA THR A 63 10.33 10.15 7.04
C THR A 63 9.64 8.83 7.38
N SER A 64 8.42 8.61 6.87
CA SER A 64 7.59 7.49 7.29
C SER A 64 6.65 6.98 6.20
N CYS A 65 6.21 5.73 6.37
CA CYS A 65 5.12 5.12 5.63
C CYS A 65 4.18 4.41 6.62
N ARG A 66 2.88 4.68 6.55
CA ARG A 66 1.90 4.12 7.48
C ARG A 66 0.51 3.98 6.87
N TYR A 67 -0.27 3.04 7.38
CA TYR A 67 -1.71 3.06 7.14
C TYR A 67 -2.33 4.30 7.80
N PHE A 68 -3.15 5.03 7.05
CA PHE A 68 -3.87 6.21 7.51
C PHE A 68 -5.27 5.81 8.00
N VAL A 69 -5.77 6.52 9.02
CA VAL A 69 -6.99 6.21 9.82
C VAL A 69 -6.89 4.95 10.69
N SER A 70 -6.58 3.78 10.12
CA SER A 70 -6.53 2.52 10.88
C SER A 70 -5.65 1.47 10.23
N SER A 71 -5.13 0.56 11.04
CA SER A 71 -4.44 -0.64 10.53
C SER A 71 -5.43 -1.62 9.87
N PRO A 72 -4.93 -2.52 8.99
CA PRO A 72 -5.71 -3.63 8.46
C PRO A 72 -6.11 -4.61 9.57
N VAL A 73 -7.16 -5.38 9.32
CA VAL A 73 -7.56 -6.47 10.21
C VAL A 73 -6.44 -7.50 10.28
N LYS A 74 -6.12 -7.95 11.49
CA LYS A 74 -5.06 -8.92 11.75
C LYS A 74 -5.47 -10.31 11.26
N THR A 75 -5.16 -10.60 10.01
CA THR A 75 -5.28 -11.93 9.40
C THR A 75 -3.97 -12.28 8.70
N THR A 76 -3.71 -13.57 8.51
CA THR A 76 -2.54 -14.03 7.75
C THR A 76 -2.57 -13.50 6.32
N VAL A 77 -3.73 -13.54 5.66
CA VAL A 77 -3.91 -13.08 4.28
C VAL A 77 -3.60 -11.58 4.13
N ASN A 78 -4.10 -10.74 5.03
CA ASN A 78 -3.80 -9.32 5.01
C ASN A 78 -2.32 -9.04 5.32
N TYR A 79 -1.70 -9.87 6.16
CA TYR A 79 -0.27 -9.74 6.46
C TYR A 79 0.59 -10.09 5.24
N GLU A 80 0.24 -11.14 4.48
CA GLU A 80 0.90 -11.46 3.20
C GLU A 80 0.74 -10.32 2.19
N ALA A 81 -0.48 -9.81 2.01
CA ALA A 81 -0.73 -8.66 1.16
C ALA A 81 0.06 -7.42 1.60
N HIS A 82 0.17 -7.16 2.91
CA HIS A 82 0.97 -6.07 3.45
C HIS A 82 2.47 -6.22 3.13
N LYS A 83 3.04 -7.42 3.28
CA LYS A 83 4.44 -7.67 2.88
C LYS A 83 4.64 -7.38 1.39
N LYS A 84 3.70 -7.79 0.54
CA LYS A 84 3.78 -7.51 -0.89
C LYS A 84 3.66 -6.03 -1.22
N ILE A 85 2.78 -5.31 -0.53
CA ILE A 85 2.68 -3.85 -0.68
C ILE A 85 4.01 -3.17 -0.27
N MET A 86 4.61 -3.59 0.84
CA MET A 86 5.90 -3.06 1.29
C MET A 86 7.02 -3.33 0.27
N GLU A 87 7.07 -4.52 -0.32
CA GLU A 87 8.00 -4.85 -1.42
C GLU A 87 7.81 -3.91 -2.61
N LEU A 88 6.55 -3.69 -3.04
CA LEU A 88 6.22 -2.82 -4.18
C LEU A 88 6.50 -1.33 -3.91
N LEU A 89 6.48 -0.89 -2.66
CA LEU A 89 6.78 0.49 -2.27
C LEU A 89 8.27 0.74 -2.00
N ASN A 90 9.08 -0.31 -1.84
CA ASN A 90 10.52 -0.22 -1.53
C ASN A 90 11.43 -0.49 -2.74
N VAL A 91 10.93 -0.18 -3.94
CA VAL A 91 11.67 -0.28 -5.21
C VAL A 91 12.75 0.78 -5.28
#